data_AF-A0A2H0WWZ8-F1
#
_entry.id   AF-A0A2H0WWZ8-F1
#
_cell.length_a   1.000
_cell.length_b   1.000
_cell.length_c   1.000
_cell.angle_alpha   90.00
_cell.angle_beta   90.00
_cell.angle_gamma   90.00
#
_symmetry.space_group_name_H-M   'P 1'
#
loop_
_entity.id
_entity.type
_entity.pdbx_description
1 polymer ?
#
loop_
_entity_poly.entity_id
_entity_poly.type
_entity_poly.pdbx_seq_one_letter_code
_entity_poly.pdbx_strand_id
1 'polypeptide(L)'
;MAKKKYTLSKRILTNLYYKQKLSTFQIADKFSCTAGTIINYMKEYNIKRRHSGPRRVNISKKTLYSLYIQRGFSSKQIAKMCHCDQTAILNRLRKYNISIRHPKQKIIISKEDLKKLYRKQKLSTYKIAKIYDCGPKTVYRYLKLYRIETRPRKIINIPKNKLKTLYIKKKYPLSRIAKIYKCCSVAILDKMEKYKIPRRSTSEAGTIYPRNNFSGDFATKSYMIGFRVGDLRVRTNQFSIGIGCGTTKSAQVQLIKEVFRKYGPIWVSKKDKRGANHVECSLNSSFKFLLPKHKSIPKWIFKNKTNFFNFLAGYTDAEGNISIAGGRAKFRIRSYDKGILRNIHNRLRGLSINSLFGLDKRAGKDKRGVFRRKDYWGIIVNERKSLLKLFNFLKPLLKHRKRKNDLLKARKNVILRLKN
;
A
#
# COMPACT_ATOMS: atom_id res chain seq x y z
N MET A 1 -20.74 -9.01 52.27
CA MET A 1 -21.93 -8.93 51.40
C MET A 1 -22.65 -10.27 51.40
N ALA A 2 -23.80 -10.34 52.07
CA ALA A 2 -24.60 -11.56 52.19
C ALA A 2 -25.09 -12.02 50.79
N LYS A 3 -24.79 -13.27 50.42
CA LYS A 3 -25.26 -13.85 49.14
C LYS A 3 -26.79 -14.00 49.21
N LYS A 4 -27.52 -13.17 48.47
CA LYS A 4 -28.97 -13.31 48.24
C LYS A 4 -29.26 -14.75 47.83
N LYS A 5 -29.97 -15.49 48.69
CA LYS A 5 -30.37 -16.88 48.46
C LYS A 5 -31.52 -16.87 47.45
N TYR A 6 -31.21 -16.72 46.16
CA TYR A 6 -32.22 -16.80 45.10
C TYR A 6 -32.80 -18.22 45.10
N THR A 7 -34.09 -18.33 45.43
CA THR A 7 -34.89 -19.54 45.30
C THR A 7 -35.14 -19.79 43.82
N LEU A 8 -34.24 -20.54 43.19
CA LEU A 8 -34.36 -20.90 41.79
C LEU A 8 -35.48 -21.94 41.65
N SER A 9 -36.66 -21.54 41.17
CA SER A 9 -37.80 -22.46 41.05
C SER A 9 -37.60 -23.49 39.92
N LYS A 10 -38.21 -24.67 40.08
CA LYS A 10 -38.19 -25.75 39.09
C LYS A 10 -38.59 -25.28 37.69
N ARG A 11 -39.61 -24.41 37.58
CA ARG A 11 -40.10 -23.87 36.31
C ARG A 11 -39.06 -22.97 35.61
N ILE A 12 -38.39 -22.10 36.38
CA ILE A 12 -37.36 -21.19 35.84
C ILE A 12 -36.14 -22.00 35.39
N LEU A 13 -35.65 -22.91 36.22
CA LEU A 13 -34.50 -23.75 35.88
C LEU A 13 -34.77 -24.64 34.66
N THR A 14 -35.96 -25.23 34.56
CA THR A 14 -36.37 -26.05 33.41
C THR A 14 -36.44 -25.23 32.12
N ASN A 15 -37.01 -24.02 32.17
CA ASN A 15 -37.07 -23.12 31.01
C ASN A 15 -35.66 -22.72 30.55
N LEU A 16 -34.83 -22.22 31.46
CA LEU A 16 -33.45 -21.79 31.13
C LEU A 16 -32.61 -22.95 30.56
N TYR A 17 -32.75 -24.14 31.15
CA TYR A 17 -31.93 -25.29 30.78
C TYR A 17 -32.41 -25.99 29.49
N TYR A 18 -33.72 -26.20 29.32
CA TYR A 18 -34.26 -26.92 28.16
C TYR A 18 -34.75 -26.01 27.03
N LYS A 19 -35.54 -24.96 27.34
CA LYS A 19 -36.10 -24.07 26.30
C LYS A 19 -35.03 -23.10 25.78
N GLN A 20 -34.31 -22.42 26.67
CA GLN A 20 -33.26 -21.46 26.31
C GLN A 20 -31.88 -22.11 26.09
N LYS A 21 -31.78 -23.43 26.31
CA LYS A 21 -30.59 -24.25 26.09
C LYS A 21 -29.31 -23.78 26.83
N LEU A 22 -29.41 -22.96 27.87
CA LEU A 22 -28.25 -22.44 28.61
C LEU A 22 -27.51 -23.54 29.38
N SER A 23 -26.17 -23.48 29.38
CA SER A 23 -25.34 -24.39 30.18
C SER A 23 -25.48 -24.10 31.68
N THR A 24 -25.15 -25.08 32.53
CA THR A 24 -25.16 -24.89 34.00
C THR A 24 -24.23 -23.76 34.44
N PHE A 25 -23.14 -23.49 33.71
CA PHE A 25 -22.24 -22.37 33.96
C PHE A 25 -22.87 -21.01 33.60
N GLN A 26 -23.56 -20.91 32.46
CA GLN A 26 -24.25 -19.68 32.06
C GLN A 26 -25.43 -19.36 32.99
N ILE A 27 -26.15 -20.40 33.43
CA ILE A 27 -27.21 -20.24 34.43
C ILE A 27 -26.58 -19.80 35.76
N ALA A 28 -25.48 -20.42 36.17
CA ALA A 28 -24.78 -20.07 37.40
C ALA A 28 -24.31 -18.60 37.42
N ASP A 29 -23.75 -18.12 36.30
CA ASP A 29 -23.32 -16.74 36.12
C ASP A 29 -24.50 -15.75 36.23
N LYS A 30 -25.64 -16.09 35.59
CA LYS A 30 -26.88 -15.29 35.63
C LYS A 30 -27.46 -15.14 37.04
N PHE A 31 -27.28 -16.14 37.90
CA PHE A 31 -27.73 -16.10 39.30
C PHE A 31 -26.59 -15.86 40.30
N SER A 32 -25.41 -15.47 39.81
CA SER A 32 -24.20 -15.22 40.61
C SER A 32 -23.91 -16.34 41.63
N CYS A 33 -24.09 -17.59 41.21
CA CYS A 33 -23.85 -18.78 42.02
C CYS A 33 -22.86 -19.72 41.33
N THR A 34 -22.58 -20.87 41.93
CA THR A 34 -21.69 -21.87 41.31
C THR A 34 -22.47 -22.82 40.43
N ALA A 35 -21.82 -23.38 39.40
CA ALA A 35 -22.42 -24.44 38.60
C ALA A 35 -22.82 -25.66 39.44
N GLY A 36 -22.11 -25.93 40.55
CA GLY A 36 -22.48 -26.96 41.53
C GLY A 36 -23.82 -26.69 42.20
N THR A 37 -24.10 -25.43 42.55
CA THR A 37 -25.40 -25.01 43.11
C THR A 37 -26.55 -25.31 42.14
N ILE A 38 -26.38 -24.98 40.86
CA ILE A 38 -27.38 -25.30 39.82
C ILE A 38 -27.58 -26.80 39.66
N ILE A 39 -26.50 -27.59 39.73
CA ILE A 39 -26.56 -29.05 39.65
C ILE A 39 -27.33 -29.64 40.85
N ASN A 40 -27.19 -29.08 42.04
CA ASN A 40 -27.93 -29.52 43.22
C ASN A 40 -29.44 -29.25 43.07
N TYR A 41 -29.83 -28.05 42.64
CA TYR A 41 -31.23 -27.76 42.31
C TYR A 41 -31.78 -28.65 41.20
N MET A 42 -30.98 -28.98 40.18
CA MET A 42 -31.39 -29.94 39.15
C MET A 42 -31.65 -31.34 39.71
N LYS A 43 -30.85 -31.80 40.69
CA LYS A 43 -31.07 -33.08 41.37
C LYS A 43 -32.34 -33.05 42.23
N GLU A 44 -32.48 -32.02 43.06
CA GLU A 44 -33.64 -31.82 43.96
C GLU A 44 -34.96 -31.80 43.18
N TYR A 45 -34.99 -31.14 42.02
CA TYR A 45 -36.18 -31.06 41.19
C TYR A 45 -36.37 -32.21 40.19
N ASN A 46 -35.51 -33.24 40.22
CA ASN A 46 -35.50 -34.36 39.28
C ASN A 46 -35.41 -33.93 37.80
N ILE A 47 -34.66 -32.86 37.52
CA ILE A 47 -34.40 -32.37 36.16
C ILE A 47 -33.27 -33.22 35.57
N LYS A 48 -33.61 -34.10 34.63
CA LYS A 48 -32.62 -34.92 33.93
C LYS A 48 -31.58 -34.02 33.25
N ARG A 49 -30.30 -34.37 33.38
CA ARG A 49 -29.25 -33.61 32.68
C ARG A 49 -29.38 -33.86 31.17
N ARG A 50 -29.29 -32.82 30.36
CA ARG A 50 -29.01 -32.96 28.93
C ARG A 50 -27.71 -33.74 28.81
N HIS A 51 -27.62 -34.63 27.82
CA HIS A 51 -26.42 -35.44 27.59
C HIS A 51 -25.17 -34.53 27.59
N SER A 52 -24.38 -34.62 28.66
CA SER A 52 -23.20 -33.79 28.86
C SER A 52 -21.96 -34.59 28.48
N GLY A 53 -21.33 -34.20 27.38
CA GLY A 53 -20.14 -34.83 26.83
C GLY A 53 -20.13 -34.66 25.31
N PRO A 54 -18.96 -34.80 24.65
CA PRO A 54 -18.96 -34.95 23.20
C PRO A 54 -19.94 -36.08 22.83
N ARG A 55 -20.81 -35.86 21.84
CA ARG A 55 -21.68 -36.92 21.30
C ARG A 55 -20.81 -38.18 21.17
N ARG A 56 -21.24 -39.31 21.74
CA ARG A 56 -20.52 -40.58 21.56
C ARG A 56 -20.32 -40.73 20.06
N VAL A 57 -19.08 -40.59 19.60
CA VAL A 57 -18.80 -40.64 18.17
C VAL A 57 -19.20 -42.04 17.73
N ASN A 58 -20.28 -42.13 16.97
CA ASN A 58 -20.76 -43.38 16.41
C ASN A 58 -20.14 -43.52 15.02
N ILE A 59 -18.84 -43.79 15.00
CA ILE A 59 -18.10 -44.07 13.77
C ILE A 59 -17.68 -45.54 13.82
N SER A 60 -18.00 -46.29 12.76
CA SER A 60 -17.59 -47.69 12.65
C SER A 60 -16.07 -47.81 12.51
N LYS A 61 -15.49 -48.97 12.88
CA LYS A 61 -14.07 -49.27 12.68
C LYS A 61 -13.67 -49.11 11.21
N LYS A 62 -14.49 -49.61 10.27
CA LYS A 62 -14.25 -49.55 8.82
C LYS A 62 -14.23 -48.11 8.30
N THR A 63 -15.21 -47.30 8.71
CA THR A 63 -15.30 -45.89 8.30
C THR A 63 -14.16 -45.06 8.91
N LEU A 64 -13.80 -45.30 10.17
CA LEU A 64 -12.69 -44.58 10.81
C LEU A 64 -11.33 -44.96 10.17
N TYR A 65 -11.14 -46.24 9.84
CA TYR A 65 -9.95 -46.71 9.14
C TYR A 65 -9.84 -46.10 7.73
N SER A 66 -10.93 -46.09 6.96
CA SER A 66 -10.90 -45.50 5.61
C SER A 66 -10.62 -43.99 5.65
N LEU A 67 -11.27 -43.25 6.55
CA LEU A 67 -11.04 -41.80 6.68
C LEU A 67 -9.62 -41.48 7.18
N TYR A 68 -9.13 -42.21 8.18
CA TYR A 68 -7.87 -41.87 8.87
C TYR A 68 -6.62 -42.42 8.18
N ILE A 69 -6.66 -43.67 7.69
CA ILE A 69 -5.52 -44.37 7.06
C ILE A 69 -5.57 -44.20 5.55
N GLN A 70 -6.64 -44.62 4.88
CA GLN A 70 -6.69 -44.65 3.40
C GLN A 70 -6.80 -43.25 2.78
N ARG A 71 -7.71 -42.42 3.30
CA ARG A 71 -7.96 -41.05 2.81
C ARG A 71 -7.10 -39.99 3.50
N GLY A 72 -6.32 -40.38 4.51
CA GLY A 72 -5.35 -39.50 5.17
C GLY A 72 -5.91 -38.35 6.00
N PHE A 73 -7.21 -38.28 6.31
CA PHE A 73 -7.79 -37.20 7.13
C PHE A 73 -7.22 -37.17 8.56
N SER A 74 -6.89 -35.99 9.07
CA SER A 74 -6.45 -35.82 10.46
C SER A 74 -7.58 -36.09 11.45
N SER A 75 -7.25 -36.49 12.68
CA SER A 75 -8.25 -36.71 13.74
C SER A 75 -9.09 -35.46 14.03
N LYS A 76 -8.55 -34.25 13.80
CA LYS A 76 -9.29 -32.98 13.92
C LYS A 76 -10.28 -32.76 12.77
N GLN A 77 -9.92 -33.13 11.54
CA GLN A 77 -10.84 -33.05 10.40
C GLN A 77 -11.98 -34.06 10.55
N ILE A 78 -11.66 -35.29 10.94
CA ILE A 78 -12.67 -36.33 11.24
C ILE A 78 -13.57 -35.86 12.38
N ALA A 79 -13.01 -35.23 13.42
CA ALA A 79 -13.79 -34.71 14.53
C ALA A 79 -14.82 -33.66 14.08
N LYS A 80 -14.44 -32.77 13.16
CA LYS A 80 -15.37 -31.81 12.54
C LYS A 80 -16.46 -32.50 11.73
N MET A 81 -16.11 -33.49 10.90
CA MET A 81 -17.07 -34.28 10.12
C MET A 81 -18.07 -35.03 11.01
N CYS A 82 -17.61 -35.53 12.16
CA CYS A 82 -18.44 -36.22 13.13
C CYS A 82 -19.08 -35.30 14.19
N HIS A 83 -18.93 -33.97 14.05
CA HIS A 83 -19.42 -32.97 15.02
C HIS A 83 -19.07 -33.28 16.48
N CYS A 84 -17.81 -33.63 16.73
CA CYS A 84 -17.30 -34.03 18.03
C CYS A 84 -15.93 -33.39 18.33
N ASP A 85 -15.43 -33.58 19.55
CA ASP A 85 -14.09 -33.12 19.93
C ASP A 85 -13.00 -34.07 19.37
N GLN A 86 -11.82 -33.53 19.08
CA GLN A 86 -10.68 -34.30 18.59
C GLN A 86 -10.31 -35.47 19.52
N THR A 87 -10.44 -35.27 20.84
CA THR A 87 -10.18 -36.30 21.85
C THR A 87 -11.08 -37.52 21.67
N ALA A 88 -12.32 -37.33 21.22
CA ALA A 88 -13.27 -38.42 21.01
C ALA A 88 -12.83 -39.33 19.84
N ILE A 89 -12.32 -38.76 18.75
CA ILE A 89 -11.75 -39.52 17.62
C ILE A 89 -10.49 -40.26 18.05
N LEU A 90 -9.60 -39.61 18.82
CA LEU A 90 -8.39 -40.25 19.34
C LEU A 90 -8.71 -41.44 20.25
N ASN A 91 -9.72 -41.32 21.11
CA ASN A 91 -10.18 -42.42 21.95
C ASN A 91 -10.78 -43.57 21.12
N ARG A 92 -11.50 -43.28 20.03
CA ARG A 92 -12.00 -44.31 19.11
C ARG A 92 -10.88 -45.01 18.33
N LEU A 93 -9.86 -44.29 17.88
CA LEU A 93 -8.67 -44.88 17.26
C LEU A 93 -8.00 -45.87 18.23
N ARG A 94 -7.81 -45.48 19.50
CA ARG A 94 -7.29 -46.38 20.54
C ARG A 94 -8.19 -47.59 20.78
N LYS A 95 -9.50 -47.36 20.94
CA LYS A 95 -10.48 -48.45 21.19
C LYS A 95 -10.52 -49.48 20.05
N TYR A 96 -10.33 -49.05 18.81
CA TYR A 96 -10.33 -49.95 17.65
C TYR A 96 -8.95 -50.49 17.28
N ASN A 97 -7.91 -50.23 18.11
CA ASN A 97 -6.53 -50.59 17.84
C ASN A 97 -6.01 -50.08 16.48
N ILE A 98 -6.42 -48.87 16.10
CA ILE A 98 -5.90 -48.17 14.90
C ILE A 98 -4.75 -47.27 15.36
N SER A 99 -3.54 -47.52 14.83
CA SER A 99 -2.33 -46.77 15.18
C SER A 99 -2.47 -45.28 14.89
N ILE A 100 -2.18 -44.45 15.88
CA ILE A 100 -2.17 -42.99 15.73
C ILE A 100 -0.91 -42.61 14.96
N ARG A 101 -1.05 -41.93 13.81
CA ARG A 101 0.06 -41.60 12.90
C ARG A 101 1.21 -40.79 13.54
N HIS A 102 0.88 -39.94 14.52
CA HIS A 102 1.85 -39.14 15.26
C HIS A 102 1.54 -39.20 16.75
N PRO A 103 2.00 -40.25 17.47
CA PRO A 103 1.84 -40.31 18.91
C PRO A 103 2.65 -39.17 19.56
N LYS A 104 2.14 -38.58 20.64
CA LYS A 104 2.92 -37.61 21.41
C LYS A 104 4.08 -38.36 22.08
N GLN A 105 5.29 -38.19 21.56
CA GLN A 105 6.49 -38.72 22.22
C GLN A 105 6.70 -37.99 23.55
N LYS A 106 6.95 -38.77 24.61
CA LYS A 106 7.26 -38.22 25.93
C LYS A 106 8.75 -37.88 25.96
N ILE A 107 9.06 -36.60 25.76
CA ILE A 107 10.44 -36.11 25.77
C ILE A 107 10.89 -36.00 27.22
N ILE A 108 11.90 -36.78 27.60
CA ILE A 108 12.46 -36.78 28.96
C ILE A 108 13.78 -36.02 28.90
N ILE A 109 13.88 -34.97 29.71
CA ILE A 109 15.10 -34.19 29.89
C ILE A 109 15.49 -34.36 31.36
N SER A 110 16.67 -34.91 31.62
CA SER A 110 17.19 -35.05 33.00
C SER A 110 17.44 -33.66 33.61
N LYS A 111 17.40 -33.58 34.95
CA LYS A 111 17.63 -32.32 35.66
C LYS A 111 19.08 -31.87 35.50
N GLU A 112 20.00 -32.82 35.52
CA GLU A 112 21.45 -32.68 35.44
C GLU A 112 21.86 -32.14 34.07
N ASP A 113 21.34 -32.75 33.00
CA ASP A 113 21.63 -32.29 31.63
C ASP A 113 21.01 -30.92 31.38
N LEU A 114 19.76 -30.70 31.81
CA LEU A 114 19.13 -29.39 31.64
C LEU A 114 19.90 -28.29 32.39
N LYS A 115 20.39 -28.59 33.60
CA LYS A 115 21.24 -27.67 34.38
C LYS A 115 22.58 -27.44 33.68
N LYS A 116 23.24 -28.49 33.17
CA LYS A 116 24.51 -28.39 32.40
C LYS A 116 24.33 -27.53 31.16
N LEU A 117 23.36 -27.83 30.31
CA LEU A 117 23.11 -27.13 29.05
C LEU A 117 22.68 -25.66 29.27
N TYR A 118 21.79 -25.41 30.26
CA TYR A 118 21.24 -24.07 30.48
C TYR A 118 22.14 -23.16 31.33
N ARG A 119 22.77 -23.66 32.40
CA ARG A 119 23.62 -22.86 33.30
C ARG A 119 25.09 -22.90 32.90
N LYS A 120 25.68 -24.09 32.74
CA LYS A 120 27.13 -24.23 32.45
C LYS A 120 27.45 -23.81 31.01
N GLN A 121 26.76 -24.39 30.03
CA GLN A 121 26.99 -24.11 28.60
C GLN A 121 26.24 -22.87 28.08
N LYS A 122 25.47 -22.19 28.94
CA LYS A 122 24.72 -20.95 28.64
C LYS A 122 23.82 -21.02 27.40
N LEU A 123 23.37 -22.20 26.97
CA LEU A 123 22.48 -22.37 25.82
C LEU A 123 21.10 -21.73 26.08
N SER A 124 20.44 -21.28 25.01
CA SER A 124 19.07 -20.76 25.10
C SER A 124 18.07 -21.91 25.11
N THR A 125 16.85 -21.68 25.62
CA THR A 125 15.78 -22.69 25.58
C THR A 125 15.46 -23.14 24.15
N TYR A 126 15.69 -22.28 23.14
CA TYR A 126 15.55 -22.64 21.72
C TYR A 126 16.65 -23.59 21.23
N LYS A 127 17.90 -23.38 21.65
CA LYS A 127 19.00 -24.30 21.28
C LYS A 127 18.82 -25.66 21.96
N ILE A 128 18.47 -25.65 23.25
CA ILE A 128 18.17 -26.89 23.99
C ILE A 128 16.97 -27.61 23.36
N ALA A 129 15.94 -26.86 22.96
CA ALA A 129 14.78 -27.43 22.28
C ALA A 129 15.15 -28.18 21.00
N LYS A 130 16.09 -27.67 20.19
CA LYS A 130 16.59 -28.36 19.01
C LYS A 130 17.34 -29.65 19.35
N ILE A 131 18.13 -29.66 20.43
CA ILE A 131 18.90 -30.84 20.87
C ILE A 131 17.95 -31.99 21.24
N TYR A 132 16.84 -31.69 21.92
CA TYR A 132 15.85 -32.69 22.37
C TYR A 132 14.65 -32.83 21.44
N ASP A 133 14.73 -32.32 20.21
CA ASP A 133 13.64 -32.29 19.22
C ASP A 133 12.26 -31.91 19.82
N CYS A 134 12.25 -30.81 20.58
CA CYS A 134 11.07 -30.38 21.32
C CYS A 134 10.75 -28.90 21.13
N GLY A 135 9.59 -28.47 21.61
CA GLY A 135 9.25 -27.04 21.66
C GLY A 135 10.02 -26.30 22.75
N PRO A 136 10.44 -25.03 22.55
CA PRO A 136 11.09 -24.21 23.59
C PRO A 136 10.25 -24.05 24.87
N LYS A 137 8.92 -24.09 24.75
CA LYS A 137 7.99 -24.10 25.89
C LYS A 137 8.12 -25.38 26.73
N THR A 138 8.42 -26.52 26.12
CA THR A 138 8.66 -27.78 26.81
C THR A 138 9.90 -27.67 27.69
N VAL A 139 11.00 -27.15 27.15
CA VAL A 139 12.23 -26.87 27.91
C VAL A 139 11.95 -25.91 29.07
N TYR A 140 11.21 -24.82 28.81
CA TYR A 140 10.82 -23.87 29.87
C TYR A 140 9.99 -24.52 30.98
N ARG A 141 9.07 -25.43 30.63
CA ARG A 141 8.30 -26.22 31.59
C ARG A 141 9.20 -27.09 32.45
N TYR A 142 10.20 -27.75 31.87
CA TYR A 142 11.18 -28.54 32.64
C TYR A 142 12.06 -27.67 33.55
N LEU A 143 12.47 -26.48 33.09
CA LEU A 143 13.18 -25.50 33.95
C LEU A 143 12.34 -25.13 35.17
N LYS A 144 11.03 -24.91 34.98
CA LYS A 144 10.09 -24.62 36.09
C LYS A 144 9.87 -25.84 36.99
N LEU A 145 9.66 -27.02 36.41
CA LEU A 145 9.45 -28.28 37.13
C LEU A 145 10.62 -28.58 38.07
N TYR A 146 11.85 -28.45 37.58
CA TYR A 146 13.06 -28.70 38.37
C TYR A 146 13.54 -27.50 39.19
N ARG A 147 12.75 -26.41 39.25
CA ARG A 147 13.08 -25.17 39.95
C ARG A 147 14.46 -24.59 39.56
N ILE A 148 14.85 -24.77 38.29
CA ILE A 148 16.06 -24.16 37.74
C ILE A 148 15.73 -22.70 37.43
N GLU A 149 16.36 -21.79 38.16
CA GLU A 149 16.22 -20.35 37.98
C GLU A 149 16.47 -19.92 36.53
N THR A 150 15.46 -19.28 35.95
CA THR A 150 15.49 -18.77 34.58
C THR A 150 16.10 -17.38 34.51
N ARG A 151 16.82 -17.08 33.43
CA ARG A 151 17.43 -15.76 33.22
C ARG A 151 16.36 -14.65 33.21
N PRO A 152 16.63 -13.48 33.82
CA PRO A 152 15.67 -12.38 33.84
C PRO A 152 15.41 -11.86 32.42
N ARG A 153 14.22 -11.30 32.21
CA ARG A 153 13.91 -10.62 30.95
C ARG A 153 14.76 -9.35 30.84
N LYS A 154 15.45 -9.18 29.72
CA LYS A 154 16.18 -7.93 29.43
C LYS A 154 15.18 -6.77 29.32
N ILE A 155 15.22 -5.84 30.28
CA ILE A 155 14.41 -4.63 30.24
C ILE A 155 15.13 -3.59 29.38
N ILE A 156 14.46 -3.11 28.35
CA ILE A 156 14.98 -2.08 27.46
C ILE A 156 14.42 -0.74 27.93
N ASN A 157 15.29 0.17 28.36
CA ASN A 157 14.89 1.51 28.78
C ASN A 157 15.05 2.51 27.63
N ILE A 158 13.94 3.08 27.17
CA ILE A 158 13.92 4.07 26.09
C ILE A 158 12.95 5.17 26.51
N PRO A 159 13.41 6.40 26.80
CA PRO A 159 12.53 7.51 27.12
C PRO A 159 11.55 7.82 25.97
N LYS A 160 10.29 8.12 26.31
CA LYS A 160 9.23 8.44 25.34
C LYS A 160 9.64 9.54 24.35
N ASN A 161 10.25 10.62 24.85
CA ASN A 161 10.68 11.76 24.04
C ASN A 161 11.78 11.38 23.04
N LYS A 162 12.71 10.51 23.46
CA LYS A 162 13.78 10.01 22.58
C LYS A 162 13.20 9.12 21.48
N LEU A 163 12.31 8.19 21.84
CA LEU A 163 11.65 7.30 20.87
C LEU A 163 10.81 8.09 19.86
N LYS A 164 10.02 9.08 20.33
CA LYS A 164 9.23 9.97 19.47
C LYS A 164 10.14 10.76 18.52
N THR A 165 11.27 11.26 19.00
CA THR A 165 12.23 11.99 18.17
C THR A 165 12.85 11.09 17.10
N LEU A 166 13.33 9.90 17.46
CA LEU A 166 13.94 8.96 16.51
C LEU A 166 12.94 8.47 15.46
N TYR A 167 11.71 8.15 15.87
CA TYR A 167 10.71 7.54 14.99
C TYR A 167 9.91 8.56 14.17
N ILE A 168 9.45 9.65 14.77
CA ILE A 168 8.58 10.64 14.10
C ILE A 168 9.41 11.72 13.42
N LYS A 169 10.32 12.39 14.17
CA LYS A 169 11.10 13.53 13.64
C LYS A 169 12.20 13.04 12.68
N LYS A 170 13.03 12.09 13.12
CA LYS A 170 14.14 11.54 12.32
C LYS A 170 13.73 10.42 11.36
N LYS A 171 12.48 9.94 11.42
CA LYS A 171 11.91 8.89 10.55
C LYS A 171 12.72 7.58 10.49
N TYR A 172 13.48 7.24 11.53
CA TYR A 172 14.30 6.02 11.55
C TYR A 172 13.42 4.76 11.49
N PRO A 173 13.81 3.75 10.68
CA PRO A 173 13.11 2.46 10.68
C PRO A 173 13.29 1.76 12.03
N LEU A 174 12.31 0.93 12.40
CA LEU A 174 12.31 0.21 13.68
C LEU A 174 13.55 -0.67 13.85
N SER A 175 14.06 -1.25 12.75
CA SER A 175 15.31 -2.02 12.73
C SER A 175 16.53 -1.18 13.12
N ARG A 176 16.62 0.07 12.64
CA ARG A 176 17.71 0.99 13.01
C ARG A 176 17.62 1.40 14.47
N ILE A 177 16.42 1.72 14.96
CA ILE A 177 16.21 2.04 16.39
C ILE A 177 16.57 0.82 17.25
N ALA A 178 16.15 -0.38 16.84
CA ALA A 178 16.44 -1.62 17.55
C ALA A 178 17.95 -1.90 17.64
N LYS A 179 18.72 -1.64 16.57
CA LYS A 179 20.19 -1.70 16.57
C LYS A 179 20.81 -0.73 17.58
N ILE A 180 20.36 0.54 17.61
CA ILE A 180 20.84 1.56 18.57
C ILE A 180 20.66 1.08 20.01
N TYR A 181 19.51 0.48 20.33
CA TYR A 181 19.18 -0.01 21.67
C TYR A 181 19.54 -1.48 21.92
N LYS A 182 20.31 -2.11 21.01
CA LYS A 182 20.75 -3.52 21.09
C LYS A 182 19.59 -4.46 21.47
N CYS A 183 18.47 -4.33 20.76
CA CYS A 183 17.25 -5.10 20.95
C CYS A 183 16.61 -5.50 19.62
N CYS A 184 15.48 -6.22 19.67
CA CYS A 184 14.70 -6.57 18.49
C CYS A 184 13.65 -5.48 18.17
N SER A 185 13.22 -5.39 16.90
CA SER A 185 12.21 -4.42 16.48
C SER A 185 10.85 -4.59 17.18
N VAL A 186 10.52 -5.81 17.61
CA VAL A 186 9.30 -6.09 18.39
C VAL A 186 9.34 -5.36 19.74
N ALA A 187 10.47 -5.36 20.44
CA ALA A 187 10.59 -4.63 21.70
C ALA A 187 10.41 -3.11 21.53
N ILE A 188 10.82 -2.55 20.39
CA ILE A 188 10.56 -1.15 20.04
C ILE A 188 9.07 -0.92 19.79
N LEU A 189 8.39 -1.84 19.09
CA LEU A 189 6.94 -1.78 18.86
C LEU A 189 6.16 -1.80 20.18
N ASP A 190 6.50 -2.71 21.09
CA ASP A 190 5.86 -2.81 22.41
C ASP A 190 6.02 -1.51 23.20
N LYS A 191 7.20 -0.87 23.13
CA LYS A 191 7.44 0.44 23.74
C LYS A 191 6.66 1.56 23.08
N MET A 192 6.56 1.56 21.76
CA MET A 192 5.72 2.54 21.05
C MET A 192 4.25 2.41 21.45
N GLU A 193 3.74 1.18 21.57
CA GLU A 193 2.39 0.90 22.01
C GLU A 193 2.15 1.35 23.45
N LYS A 194 3.06 1.00 24.37
CA LYS A 194 3.04 1.48 25.77
C LYS A 194 3.01 3.02 25.85
N TYR A 195 3.74 3.71 24.98
CA TYR A 195 3.79 5.18 24.95
C TYR A 195 2.73 5.83 24.06
N LYS A 196 1.83 5.04 23.45
CA LYS A 196 0.81 5.50 22.49
C LYS A 196 1.40 6.34 21.34
N ILE A 197 2.58 5.96 20.85
CA ILE A 197 3.20 6.61 19.69
C ILE A 197 2.56 6.05 18.42
N PRO A 198 1.93 6.89 17.57
CA PRO A 198 1.25 6.42 16.37
C PRO A 198 2.24 5.78 15.40
N ARG A 199 1.82 4.68 14.77
CA ARG A 199 2.60 4.03 13.71
C ARG A 199 2.51 4.87 12.44
N ARG A 200 3.64 4.97 11.74
CA ARG A 200 3.69 5.48 10.36
C ARG A 200 2.86 4.59 9.46
N SER A 201 2.27 5.18 8.42
CA SER A 201 1.63 4.41 7.37
C SER A 201 2.64 3.48 6.67
N THR A 202 2.15 2.41 6.05
CA THR A 202 2.99 1.50 5.26
C THR A 202 3.81 2.25 4.20
N SER A 203 3.20 3.26 3.57
CA SER A 203 3.89 4.15 2.62
C SER A 203 5.06 4.89 3.25
N GLU A 204 4.83 5.57 4.38
CA GLU A 204 5.88 6.32 5.08
C GLU A 204 6.98 5.43 5.66
N ALA A 205 6.65 4.19 6.03
CA ALA A 205 7.61 3.22 6.54
C ALA A 205 8.46 2.61 5.40
N GLY A 206 7.85 2.36 4.24
CA GLY A 206 8.51 1.79 3.06
C GLY A 206 9.19 2.82 2.14
N THR A 207 8.97 4.12 2.36
CA THR A 207 9.60 5.18 1.56
C THR A 207 11.07 5.33 1.94
N ILE A 208 11.98 4.87 1.07
CA ILE A 208 13.43 5.03 1.24
C ILE A 208 13.86 6.47 0.91
N TYR A 209 13.33 7.02 -0.19
CA TYR A 209 13.69 8.34 -0.69
C TYR A 209 12.58 9.35 -0.38
N PRO A 210 12.89 10.51 0.23
CA PRO A 210 11.88 11.47 0.63
C PRO A 210 11.09 12.01 -0.57
N ARG A 211 9.79 12.25 -0.35
CA ARG A 211 8.85 12.82 -1.32
C ARG A 211 8.07 13.94 -0.64
N ASN A 212 7.97 15.07 -1.33
CA ASN A 212 7.27 16.24 -0.84
C ASN A 212 5.90 16.36 -1.51
N ASN A 213 4.94 16.92 -0.77
CA ASN A 213 3.64 17.24 -1.34
C ASN A 213 3.76 18.34 -2.40
N PHE A 214 2.80 18.36 -3.32
CA PHE A 214 2.66 19.49 -4.22
C PHE A 214 2.42 20.76 -3.40
N SER A 215 3.33 21.72 -3.55
CA SER A 215 3.34 23.02 -2.87
C SER A 215 3.29 24.19 -3.86
N GLY A 216 3.02 23.92 -5.13
CA GLY A 216 2.90 24.96 -6.15
C GLY A 216 1.54 25.63 -6.16
N ASP A 217 1.48 26.78 -6.82
CA ASP A 217 0.25 27.51 -7.07
C ASP A 217 -0.55 26.94 -8.26
N PHE A 218 -1.69 27.54 -8.57
CA PHE A 218 -2.53 27.15 -9.71
C PHE A 218 -1.81 27.31 -11.06
N ALA A 219 -0.90 28.28 -11.19
CA ALA A 219 -0.10 28.47 -12.40
C ALA A 219 0.86 27.28 -12.62
N THR A 220 1.64 26.92 -11.59
CA THR A 220 2.53 25.75 -11.61
C THR A 220 1.76 24.46 -11.88
N LYS A 221 0.58 24.32 -11.25
CA LYS A 221 -0.32 23.17 -11.46
C LYS A 221 -0.79 23.10 -12.92
N SER A 222 -1.16 24.23 -13.50
CA SER A 222 -1.60 24.33 -14.90
C SER A 222 -0.50 23.96 -15.87
N TYR A 223 0.72 24.43 -15.64
CA TYR A 223 1.91 24.05 -16.41
C TYR A 223 2.13 22.54 -16.40
N MET A 224 2.11 21.90 -15.23
CA MET A 224 2.31 20.46 -15.12
C MET A 224 1.21 19.66 -15.82
N ILE A 225 -0.04 20.14 -15.78
CA ILE A 225 -1.15 19.51 -16.51
C ILE A 225 -0.93 19.63 -18.02
N GLY A 226 -0.52 20.81 -18.53
CA GLY A 226 -0.18 21.00 -19.93
C GLY A 226 0.93 20.06 -20.38
N PHE A 227 2.02 19.98 -19.60
CA PHE A 227 3.14 19.09 -19.89
C PHE A 227 2.74 17.60 -19.83
N ARG A 228 1.83 17.24 -18.91
CA ARG A 228 1.27 15.89 -18.79
C ARG A 228 0.47 15.45 -20.01
N VAL A 229 -0.33 16.35 -20.58
CA VAL A 229 -1.20 15.97 -21.71
C VAL A 229 -0.37 15.53 -22.92
N GLY A 230 0.79 16.14 -23.16
CA GLY A 230 1.73 15.74 -24.21
C GLY A 230 2.62 14.56 -23.84
N ASP A 231 3.70 14.82 -23.09
CA ASP A 231 4.87 13.92 -23.03
C ASP A 231 4.96 13.02 -21.79
N LEU A 232 4.29 13.35 -20.69
CA LEU A 232 4.41 12.53 -19.48
C LEU A 232 3.45 11.35 -19.53
N ARG A 233 3.92 10.16 -19.16
CA ARG A 233 3.12 9.03 -18.69
C ARG A 233 2.90 9.18 -17.18
N VAL A 234 1.68 8.99 -16.69
CA VAL A 234 1.38 9.01 -15.25
C VAL A 234 0.59 7.77 -14.87
N ARG A 235 1.03 7.13 -13.79
CA ARG A 235 0.48 5.91 -13.22
C ARG A 235 0.24 6.09 -11.73
N THR A 236 -0.79 5.44 -11.20
CA THR A 236 -1.00 5.34 -9.76
C THR A 236 -0.39 4.05 -9.26
N ASN A 237 0.27 4.12 -8.12
CA ASN A 237 0.59 2.98 -7.26
C ASN A 237 -0.22 3.15 -5.96
N GLN A 238 -0.35 2.11 -5.14
CA GLN A 238 -1.22 2.09 -3.95
C GLN A 238 -1.08 3.34 -3.04
N PHE A 239 0.13 3.94 -2.96
CA PHE A 239 0.39 5.11 -2.13
C PHE A 239 1.19 6.23 -2.81
N SER A 240 1.31 6.22 -4.15
CA SER A 240 2.14 7.20 -4.86
C SER A 240 1.73 7.42 -6.31
N ILE A 241 2.15 8.55 -6.86
CA ILE A 241 1.97 8.88 -8.28
C ILE A 241 3.32 8.71 -8.98
N GLY A 242 3.40 7.76 -9.89
CA GLY A 242 4.56 7.58 -10.75
C GLY A 242 4.38 8.40 -12.02
N ILE A 243 5.35 9.25 -12.34
CA ILE A 243 5.43 9.91 -13.65
C ILE A 243 6.62 9.34 -14.42
N GLY A 244 6.57 9.37 -15.74
CA GLY A 244 7.75 9.07 -16.54
C GLY A 244 7.64 9.50 -18.00
N CYS A 245 8.77 9.53 -18.69
CA CYS A 245 8.87 9.91 -20.09
C CYS A 245 10.07 9.19 -20.73
N GLY A 246 9.86 8.60 -21.90
CA GLY A 246 10.94 8.07 -22.73
C GLY A 246 11.37 9.14 -23.72
N THR A 247 12.67 9.44 -23.81
CA THR A 247 13.17 10.49 -24.70
C THR A 247 14.60 10.23 -25.16
N THR A 248 14.90 10.60 -26.41
CA THR A 248 16.27 10.64 -26.95
C THR A 248 16.95 11.99 -26.72
N LYS A 249 16.25 12.96 -26.12
CA LYS A 249 16.72 14.35 -25.98
C LYS A 249 17.07 14.64 -24.52
N SER A 250 18.34 14.96 -24.27
CA SER A 250 18.83 15.33 -22.93
C SER A 250 18.11 16.55 -22.35
N ALA A 251 17.71 17.51 -23.19
CA ALA A 251 16.94 18.69 -22.77
C ALA A 251 15.60 18.32 -22.11
N GLN A 252 14.94 17.25 -22.57
CA GLN A 252 13.68 16.76 -21.99
C GLN A 252 13.92 16.13 -20.61
N VAL A 253 15.02 15.38 -20.45
CA VAL A 253 15.44 14.84 -19.15
C VAL A 253 15.67 15.97 -18.14
N GLN A 254 16.37 17.03 -18.58
CA GLN A 254 16.63 18.18 -17.72
C GLN A 254 15.36 18.94 -17.34
N LEU A 255 14.41 19.07 -18.27
CA LEU A 255 13.11 19.66 -17.99
C LEU A 255 12.36 18.88 -16.88
N ILE A 256 12.30 17.55 -16.97
CA ILE A 256 11.65 16.73 -15.94
C ILE A 256 12.35 16.89 -14.59
N LYS A 257 13.69 16.97 -14.58
CA LYS A 257 14.47 17.26 -13.37
C LYS A 257 14.09 18.61 -12.77
N GLU A 258 14.05 19.66 -13.57
CA GLU A 258 13.69 21.01 -13.11
C GLU A 258 12.26 21.06 -12.53
N VAL A 259 11.31 20.38 -13.17
CA VAL A 259 9.90 20.41 -12.75
C VAL A 259 9.63 19.56 -11.50
N PHE A 260 10.26 18.38 -11.37
CA PHE A 260 9.84 17.38 -10.38
C PHE A 260 10.86 17.06 -9.28
N ARG A 261 12.14 17.44 -9.39
CA ARG A 261 13.19 17.05 -8.43
C ARG A 261 12.90 17.50 -7.00
N LYS A 262 12.22 18.63 -6.83
CA LYS A 262 11.83 19.14 -5.49
C LYS A 262 10.72 18.33 -4.82
N TYR A 263 10.03 17.48 -5.56
CA TYR A 263 8.87 16.73 -5.08
C TYR A 263 9.14 15.23 -4.87
N GLY A 264 10.13 14.68 -5.55
CA GLY A 264 10.46 13.28 -5.38
C GLY A 264 11.74 12.86 -6.08
N PRO A 265 12.22 11.64 -5.78
CA PRO A 265 13.37 11.07 -6.45
C PRO A 265 13.11 10.93 -7.95
N ILE A 266 14.18 11.11 -8.74
CA ILE A 266 14.17 10.95 -10.18
C ILE A 266 15.21 9.91 -10.56
N TRP A 267 14.80 8.92 -11.34
CA TRP A 267 15.66 7.89 -11.90
C TRP A 267 15.71 8.06 -13.41
N VAL A 268 16.90 7.90 -13.97
CA VAL A 268 17.13 7.94 -15.41
C VAL A 268 17.79 6.62 -15.80
N SER A 269 17.15 5.88 -16.70
CA SER A 269 17.71 4.63 -17.20
C SER A 269 18.92 4.89 -18.11
N LYS A 270 19.74 3.84 -18.30
CA LYS A 270 20.63 3.76 -19.47
C LYS A 270 19.81 3.85 -20.75
N LYS A 271 20.48 4.22 -21.86
CA LYS A 271 19.83 4.26 -23.18
C LYS A 271 19.36 2.86 -23.56
N ASP A 272 18.15 2.76 -24.08
CA ASP A 272 17.65 1.51 -24.66
C ASP A 272 18.23 1.26 -26.06
N LYS A 273 17.83 0.14 -26.69
CA LYS A 273 18.26 -0.23 -28.06
C LYS A 273 17.92 0.83 -29.12
N ARG A 274 16.97 1.72 -28.85
CA ARG A 274 16.55 2.83 -29.73
C ARG A 274 17.22 4.16 -29.36
N GLY A 275 18.17 4.13 -28.42
CA GLY A 275 18.92 5.29 -27.95
C GLY A 275 18.15 6.19 -26.97
N ALA A 276 16.99 5.78 -26.47
CA ALA A 276 16.16 6.59 -25.58
C ALA A 276 16.48 6.34 -24.10
N ASN A 277 16.50 7.41 -23.31
CA ASN A 277 16.50 7.34 -21.85
C ASN A 277 15.06 7.32 -21.34
N HIS A 278 14.80 6.51 -20.32
CA HIS A 278 13.54 6.51 -19.58
C HIS A 278 13.74 7.24 -18.26
N VAL A 279 13.03 8.35 -18.09
CA VAL A 279 13.03 9.13 -16.85
C VAL A 279 11.79 8.74 -16.07
N GLU A 280 11.95 8.34 -14.81
CA GLU A 280 10.85 8.08 -13.89
C GLU A 280 10.98 8.92 -12.63
N CYS A 281 9.85 9.34 -12.06
CA CYS A 281 9.80 10.04 -10.79
C CYS A 281 8.62 9.55 -9.95
N SER A 282 8.86 9.37 -8.64
CA SER A 282 7.84 8.93 -7.67
C SER A 282 7.41 10.10 -6.80
N LEU A 283 6.12 10.44 -6.84
CA LEU A 283 5.52 11.60 -6.20
C LEU A 283 4.46 11.18 -5.16
N ASN A 284 4.12 12.09 -4.24
CA ASN A 284 3.04 11.88 -3.28
C ASN A 284 1.64 11.94 -3.93
N SER A 285 0.63 11.50 -3.19
CA SER A 285 -0.79 11.50 -3.62
C SER A 285 -1.35 12.91 -3.91
N SER A 286 -0.72 13.98 -3.41
CA SER A 286 -1.08 15.36 -3.77
C SER A 286 -0.92 15.66 -5.27
N PHE A 287 -0.23 14.81 -6.04
CA PHE A 287 -0.11 14.88 -7.50
C PHE A 287 -1.21 14.13 -8.27
N LYS A 288 -2.26 13.64 -7.59
CA LYS A 288 -3.41 12.96 -8.23
C LYS A 288 -4.06 13.78 -9.35
N PHE A 289 -3.91 15.11 -9.33
CA PHE A 289 -4.40 15.99 -10.40
C PHE A 289 -3.76 15.74 -11.78
N LEU A 290 -2.67 14.98 -11.87
CA LEU A 290 -2.03 14.57 -13.14
C LEU A 290 -2.56 13.25 -13.71
N LEU A 291 -3.40 12.52 -12.96
CA LEU A 291 -3.97 11.25 -13.41
C LEU A 291 -4.97 11.42 -14.56
N PRO A 292 -5.92 12.39 -14.52
CA PRO A 292 -6.90 12.53 -15.58
C PRO A 292 -6.25 12.81 -16.93
N LYS A 293 -6.60 12.03 -17.95
CA LYS A 293 -6.23 12.33 -19.33
C LYS A 293 -7.31 13.22 -19.96
N HIS A 294 -7.09 14.52 -19.88
CA HIS A 294 -8.04 15.53 -20.32
C HIS A 294 -8.22 15.53 -21.84
N LYS A 295 -9.46 15.36 -22.33
CA LYS A 295 -9.82 15.53 -23.75
C LYS A 295 -9.97 17.01 -24.15
N SER A 296 -10.16 17.88 -23.16
CA SER A 296 -10.36 19.33 -23.29
C SER A 296 -9.71 20.05 -22.10
N ILE A 297 -9.37 21.33 -22.25
CA ILE A 297 -8.69 22.08 -21.19
C ILE A 297 -9.65 22.21 -19.99
N PRO A 298 -9.21 21.91 -18.75
CA PRO A 298 -10.05 22.08 -17.57
C PRO A 298 -10.63 23.51 -17.47
N LYS A 299 -11.92 23.64 -17.11
CA LYS A 299 -12.61 24.94 -17.07
C LYS A 299 -11.88 26.00 -16.23
N TRP A 300 -11.33 25.61 -15.08
CA TRP A 300 -10.59 26.52 -14.19
C TRP A 300 -9.27 27.02 -14.80
N ILE A 301 -8.63 26.23 -15.67
CA ILE A 301 -7.46 26.65 -16.44
C ILE A 301 -7.91 27.58 -17.57
N PHE A 302 -8.96 27.18 -18.29
CA PHE A 302 -9.43 27.89 -19.48
C PHE A 302 -9.93 29.31 -19.16
N LYS A 303 -10.67 29.48 -18.06
CA LYS A 303 -11.26 30.77 -17.66
C LYS A 303 -10.21 31.79 -17.22
N ASN A 304 -9.18 31.37 -16.48
CA ASN A 304 -8.14 32.26 -15.97
C ASN A 304 -6.99 32.41 -16.98
N LYS A 305 -6.67 33.66 -17.38
CA LYS A 305 -5.65 33.95 -18.39
C LYS A 305 -4.24 33.44 -18.01
N THR A 306 -3.83 33.64 -16.76
CA THR A 306 -2.52 33.21 -16.24
C THR A 306 -2.38 31.68 -16.26
N ASN A 307 -3.41 30.98 -15.78
CA ASN A 307 -3.43 29.51 -15.79
C ASN A 307 -3.44 28.96 -17.22
N PHE A 308 -4.21 29.58 -18.12
CA PHE A 308 -4.24 29.20 -19.54
C PHE A 308 -2.86 29.28 -20.19
N PHE A 309 -2.12 30.38 -20.03
CA PHE A 309 -0.79 30.49 -20.63
C PHE A 309 0.24 29.59 -19.97
N ASN A 310 0.13 29.30 -18.68
CA ASN A 310 0.98 28.30 -18.02
C ASN A 310 0.71 26.89 -18.57
N PHE A 311 -0.57 26.52 -18.73
CA PHE A 311 -0.94 25.28 -19.40
C PHE A 311 -0.40 25.23 -20.83
N LEU A 312 -0.59 26.30 -21.61
CA LEU A 312 -0.11 26.38 -22.99
C LEU A 312 1.41 26.26 -23.05
N ALA A 313 2.15 26.85 -22.11
CA ALA A 313 3.60 26.72 -22.02
C ALA A 313 4.03 25.28 -21.75
N GLY A 314 3.40 24.61 -20.77
CA GLY A 314 3.68 23.19 -20.50
C GLY A 314 3.36 22.29 -21.70
N TYR A 315 2.25 22.55 -22.39
CA TYR A 315 1.88 21.82 -23.59
C TYR A 315 2.81 22.12 -24.78
N THR A 316 3.30 23.36 -24.89
CA THR A 316 4.28 23.77 -25.90
C THR A 316 5.66 23.15 -25.65
N ASP A 317 6.07 23.00 -24.40
CA ASP A 317 7.31 22.31 -24.05
C ASP A 317 7.28 20.84 -24.48
N ALA A 318 6.12 20.19 -24.45
CA ALA A 318 5.93 18.84 -24.98
C ALA A 318 5.75 18.80 -26.52
N GLU A 319 4.68 19.42 -27.03
CA GLU A 319 4.19 19.22 -28.41
C GLU A 319 4.48 20.40 -29.35
N GLY A 320 5.00 21.51 -28.82
CA GLY A 320 5.17 22.75 -29.55
C GLY A 320 6.34 22.73 -30.53
N ASN A 321 6.21 23.50 -31.60
CA ASN A 321 7.25 23.76 -32.58
C ASN A 321 7.32 25.27 -32.86
N ILE A 322 8.50 25.84 -32.63
CA ILE A 322 8.80 27.24 -32.94
C ILE A 322 9.95 27.23 -33.93
N SER A 323 9.76 27.84 -35.08
CA SER A 323 10.74 27.79 -36.17
C SER A 323 10.69 29.05 -37.03
N ILE A 324 11.71 29.24 -37.86
CA ILE A 324 11.72 30.22 -38.95
C ILE A 324 11.75 29.42 -40.24
N ALA A 325 10.79 29.65 -41.15
CA ALA A 325 10.69 28.98 -42.45
C ALA A 325 10.43 30.03 -43.53
N GLY A 326 11.17 29.98 -44.65
CA GLY A 326 11.09 30.98 -45.71
C GLY A 326 11.31 32.41 -45.20
N GLY A 327 12.26 32.60 -44.27
CA GLY A 327 12.55 33.88 -43.62
C GLY A 327 11.51 34.36 -42.60
N ARG A 328 10.44 33.59 -42.34
CA ARG A 328 9.32 33.99 -41.48
C ARG A 328 9.17 33.09 -40.26
N ALA A 329 9.11 33.69 -39.07
CA ALA A 329 8.79 32.98 -37.83
C ALA A 329 7.40 32.32 -37.88
N LYS A 330 7.28 31.17 -37.23
CA LYS A 330 6.06 30.37 -37.12
C LYS A 330 5.99 29.68 -35.76
N PHE A 331 4.80 29.66 -35.19
CA PHE A 331 4.45 28.83 -34.04
C PHE A 331 3.46 27.76 -34.49
N ARG A 332 3.72 26.50 -34.13
CA ARG A 332 2.83 25.38 -34.45
C ARG A 332 2.75 24.41 -33.29
N ILE A 333 1.55 23.90 -33.01
CA ILE A 333 1.36 22.70 -32.18
C ILE A 333 0.61 21.69 -33.03
N ARG A 334 1.02 20.42 -33.01
CA ARG A 334 0.30 19.34 -33.70
C ARG A 334 0.16 18.15 -32.76
N SER A 335 -1.06 17.62 -32.65
CA SER A 335 -1.35 16.52 -31.73
C SER A 335 -2.63 15.79 -32.14
N TYR A 336 -2.88 14.63 -31.53
CA TYR A 336 -4.16 13.93 -31.66
C TYR A 336 -5.26 14.54 -30.76
N ASP A 337 -4.92 15.49 -29.89
CA ASP A 337 -5.81 16.07 -28.88
C ASP A 337 -6.69 17.19 -29.46
N LYS A 338 -7.58 16.85 -30.40
CA LYS A 338 -8.46 17.79 -31.10
C LYS A 338 -9.18 18.76 -30.16
N GLY A 339 -9.70 18.27 -29.04
CA GLY A 339 -10.45 19.09 -28.07
C GLY A 339 -9.56 20.12 -27.36
N ILE A 340 -8.35 19.73 -26.95
CA ILE A 340 -7.35 20.63 -26.36
C ILE A 340 -6.95 21.69 -27.38
N LEU A 341 -6.64 21.28 -28.62
CA LEU A 341 -6.24 22.21 -29.66
C LEU A 341 -7.34 23.21 -30.01
N ARG A 342 -8.58 22.75 -30.14
CA ARG A 342 -9.74 23.64 -30.37
C ARG A 342 -9.90 24.65 -29.23
N ASN A 343 -9.72 24.24 -27.97
CA ASN A 343 -9.75 25.17 -26.84
C ASN A 343 -8.63 26.21 -26.93
N ILE A 344 -7.40 25.80 -27.23
CA ILE A 344 -6.27 26.73 -27.40
C ILE A 344 -6.59 27.75 -28.49
N HIS A 345 -7.04 27.29 -29.67
CA HIS A 345 -7.40 28.15 -30.79
C HIS A 345 -8.46 29.19 -30.41
N ASN A 346 -9.59 28.74 -29.84
CA ASN A 346 -10.68 29.64 -29.44
C ASN A 346 -10.20 30.67 -28.41
N ARG A 347 -9.39 30.25 -27.43
CA ARG A 347 -8.88 31.15 -26.40
C ARG A 347 -7.86 32.15 -26.94
N LEU A 348 -7.01 31.75 -27.88
CA LEU A 348 -6.08 32.66 -28.56
C LEU A 348 -6.85 33.69 -29.39
N ARG A 349 -7.85 33.27 -30.18
CA ARG A 349 -8.70 34.18 -30.97
C ARG A 349 -9.42 35.19 -30.07
N GLY A 350 -10.00 34.74 -28.95
CA GLY A 350 -10.63 35.62 -27.96
C GLY A 350 -9.67 36.58 -27.24
N LEU A 351 -8.36 36.38 -27.37
CA LEU A 351 -7.31 37.30 -26.88
C LEU A 351 -6.68 38.11 -28.01
N SER A 352 -7.33 38.18 -29.17
CA SER A 352 -6.83 38.85 -30.38
C SER A 352 -5.47 38.32 -30.83
N ILE A 353 -5.25 37.00 -30.69
CA ILE A 353 -4.12 36.28 -31.27
C ILE A 353 -4.68 35.41 -32.39
N ASN A 354 -4.48 35.86 -33.62
CA ASN A 354 -4.96 35.14 -34.79
C ASN A 354 -4.23 33.80 -34.92
N SER A 355 -5.00 32.72 -34.92
CA SER A 355 -4.50 31.37 -35.07
C SER A 355 -5.37 30.62 -36.06
N LEU A 356 -4.78 29.68 -36.80
CA LEU A 356 -5.48 28.74 -37.67
C LEU A 356 -5.56 27.41 -36.94
N PHE A 357 -6.72 26.75 -37.02
CA PHE A 357 -6.93 25.40 -36.49
C PHE A 357 -7.51 24.52 -37.61
N GLY A 358 -6.92 23.35 -37.80
CA GLY A 358 -7.37 22.46 -38.87
C GLY A 358 -6.78 21.06 -38.77
N LEU A 359 -7.27 20.19 -39.66
CA LEU A 359 -6.74 18.85 -39.86
C LEU A 359 -5.37 18.97 -40.54
N ASP A 360 -4.31 18.48 -39.89
CA ASP A 360 -2.95 18.44 -40.45
C ASP A 360 -2.75 17.16 -41.27
N LYS A 361 -3.19 16.01 -40.73
CA LYS A 361 -3.20 14.72 -41.45
C LYS A 361 -4.40 13.88 -41.07
N ARG A 362 -5.03 13.24 -42.06
CA ARG A 362 -6.11 12.27 -41.85
C ARG A 362 -5.57 10.94 -41.32
N ALA A 363 -6.37 10.21 -40.56
CA ALA A 363 -6.12 8.82 -40.21
C ALA A 363 -5.96 7.96 -41.49
N GLY A 364 -5.19 6.88 -41.40
CA GLY A 364 -4.87 5.99 -42.52
C GLY A 364 -3.37 5.93 -42.83
N LYS A 365 -3.04 5.27 -43.94
CA LYS A 365 -1.68 5.14 -44.47
C LYS A 365 -1.37 6.36 -45.32
N ASP A 366 -0.29 7.09 -45.00
CA ASP A 366 0.16 8.19 -45.86
C ASP A 366 0.97 7.69 -47.07
N LYS A 367 1.28 8.61 -48.00
CA LYS A 367 2.07 8.33 -49.21
C LYS A 367 3.46 7.74 -48.92
N ARG A 368 3.97 7.85 -47.68
CA ARG A 368 5.25 7.29 -47.23
C ARG A 368 5.09 5.96 -46.50
N GLY A 369 3.90 5.37 -46.55
CA GLY A 369 3.58 4.12 -45.88
C GLY A 369 3.35 4.23 -44.37
N VAL A 370 3.37 5.44 -43.78
CA VAL A 370 3.20 5.60 -42.34
C VAL A 370 1.72 5.55 -41.98
N PHE A 371 1.34 4.52 -41.24
CA PHE A 371 -0.04 4.33 -40.78
C PHE A 371 -0.34 5.11 -39.49
N ARG A 372 -1.46 5.85 -39.48
CA ARG A 372 -1.97 6.57 -38.32
C ARG A 372 -3.37 6.11 -37.97
N ARG A 373 -3.59 5.77 -36.71
CA ARG A 373 -4.90 5.30 -36.21
C ARG A 373 -5.94 6.41 -36.04
N LYS A 374 -5.51 7.67 -35.97
CA LYS A 374 -6.37 8.83 -35.67
C LYS A 374 -5.94 10.04 -36.48
N ASP A 375 -6.87 10.96 -36.67
CA ASP A 375 -6.63 12.27 -37.26
C ASP A 375 -5.66 13.09 -36.42
N TYR A 376 -4.71 13.72 -37.09
CA TYR A 376 -3.71 14.59 -36.50
C TYR A 376 -4.08 16.04 -36.78
N TRP A 377 -4.27 16.83 -35.74
CA TRP A 377 -4.76 18.21 -35.81
C TRP A 377 -3.64 19.19 -35.52
N GLY A 378 -3.75 20.40 -36.04
CA GLY A 378 -2.75 21.45 -35.88
C GLY A 378 -3.34 22.80 -35.51
N ILE A 379 -2.59 23.56 -34.70
CA ILE A 379 -2.76 25.00 -34.55
C ILE A 379 -1.53 25.69 -35.11
N ILE A 380 -1.74 26.78 -35.83
CA ILE A 380 -0.69 27.60 -36.42
C ILE A 380 -0.92 29.07 -36.05
N VAL A 381 0.14 29.77 -35.64
CA VAL A 381 0.17 31.23 -35.53
C VAL A 381 1.31 31.73 -36.43
N ASN A 382 0.98 32.54 -37.43
CA ASN A 382 1.93 33.06 -38.42
C ASN A 382 1.94 34.59 -38.49
N GLU A 383 0.82 35.23 -38.16
CA GLU A 383 0.67 36.68 -38.28
C GLU A 383 1.61 37.39 -37.30
N ARG A 384 2.40 38.36 -37.80
CA ARG A 384 3.50 39.00 -37.05
C ARG A 384 3.06 39.55 -35.69
N LYS A 385 1.99 40.36 -35.65
CA LYS A 385 1.48 40.97 -34.40
C LYS A 385 1.02 39.90 -33.39
N SER A 386 0.25 38.92 -33.86
CA SER A 386 -0.21 37.78 -33.06
C SER A 386 0.94 36.91 -32.53
N LEU A 387 1.96 36.65 -33.34
CA LEU A 387 3.17 35.92 -32.92
C LEU A 387 3.92 36.67 -31.82
N LEU A 388 4.14 37.97 -31.98
CA LEU A 388 4.82 38.78 -30.97
C LEU A 388 4.06 38.77 -29.64
N LYS A 389 2.73 38.94 -29.70
CA LYS A 389 1.84 38.87 -28.53
C LYS A 389 1.92 37.51 -27.84
N LEU A 390 1.83 36.42 -28.60
CA LEU A 390 1.96 35.06 -28.08
C LEU A 390 3.34 34.81 -27.44
N PHE A 391 4.42 35.20 -28.11
CA PHE A 391 5.78 35.00 -27.61
C PHE A 391 6.05 35.81 -26.35
N ASN A 392 5.48 37.00 -26.20
CA ASN A 392 5.61 37.78 -24.97
C ASN A 392 4.94 37.05 -23.78
N PHE A 393 3.80 36.38 -23.98
CA PHE A 393 3.18 35.55 -22.93
C PHE A 393 3.97 34.26 -22.63
N LEU A 394 4.51 33.59 -23.65
CA LEU A 394 5.19 32.30 -23.47
C LEU A 394 6.64 32.42 -22.99
N LYS A 395 7.35 33.49 -23.36
CA LYS A 395 8.78 33.68 -23.02
C LYS A 395 9.12 33.42 -21.54
N PRO A 396 8.38 33.98 -20.55
CA PRO A 396 8.71 33.74 -19.14
C PRO A 396 8.25 32.36 -18.62
N LEU A 397 7.39 31.65 -19.35
CA LEU A 397 6.70 30.45 -18.86
C LEU A 397 7.28 29.14 -19.39
N LEU A 398 7.87 29.15 -20.59
CA LEU A 398 8.55 27.96 -21.14
C LEU A 398 9.68 27.54 -20.22
N LYS A 399 9.93 26.24 -20.13
CA LYS A 399 11.03 25.66 -19.34
C LYS A 399 11.99 24.84 -20.20
N HIS A 400 11.51 24.25 -21.31
CA HIS A 400 12.38 23.45 -22.18
C HIS A 400 13.43 24.33 -22.89
N ARG A 401 14.72 24.06 -22.65
CA ARG A 401 15.85 24.88 -23.15
C ARG A 401 15.79 25.12 -24.67
N LYS A 402 15.51 24.09 -25.46
CA LYS A 402 15.37 24.23 -26.91
C LYS A 402 14.22 25.18 -27.29
N ARG A 403 13.06 25.08 -26.64
CA ARG A 403 11.87 25.89 -26.96
C ARG A 403 12.09 27.35 -26.60
N LYS A 404 12.76 27.61 -25.47
CA LYS A 404 13.22 28.95 -25.09
C LYS A 404 14.09 29.57 -26.19
N ASN A 405 15.12 28.85 -26.63
CA ASN A 405 16.05 29.33 -27.66
C ASN A 405 15.34 29.56 -29.01
N ASP A 406 14.51 28.62 -29.43
CA ASP A 406 13.74 28.72 -30.66
C ASP A 406 12.78 29.94 -30.60
N LEU A 407 12.13 30.18 -29.45
CA LEU A 407 11.28 31.36 -29.21
C LEU A 407 12.06 32.67 -29.31
N LEU A 408 13.24 32.76 -28.68
CA LEU A 408 14.04 33.98 -28.71
C LEU A 408 14.45 34.34 -30.14
N LYS A 409 14.91 33.35 -30.92
CA LYS A 409 15.25 33.53 -32.34
C LYS A 409 14.04 33.96 -33.17
N ALA A 410 12.92 33.25 -33.02
CA ALA A 410 11.68 33.57 -33.75
C ALA A 410 11.13 34.96 -33.38
N ARG A 411 11.18 35.34 -32.11
CA ARG A 411 10.77 36.68 -31.65
C ARG A 411 11.65 37.78 -32.24
N LYS A 412 12.97 37.60 -32.31
CA LYS A 412 13.89 38.54 -32.97
C LYS A 412 13.52 38.72 -34.45
N ASN A 413 13.24 37.62 -35.16
CA ASN A 413 12.78 37.65 -36.55
C ASN A 413 11.46 38.44 -36.72
N VAL A 414 10.49 38.24 -35.83
CA VAL A 414 9.21 38.98 -35.87
C VAL A 414 9.43 40.48 -35.65
N ILE A 415 10.27 40.86 -34.68
CA ILE A 415 10.53 42.27 -34.36
C ILE A 415 11.21 42.99 -35.53
N LEU A 416 12.24 42.40 -36.14
CA LEU A 416 12.92 42.99 -37.30
C LEU A 416 11.94 43.23 -38.45
N ARG A 417 11.06 42.25 -38.71
CA ARG A 417 10.04 42.33 -39.75
C ARG A 417 8.81 43.16 -39.37
N LEU A 418 8.76 43.78 -38.20
CA LEU A 418 7.71 44.75 -37.87
C LEU A 418 8.20 46.19 -38.01
N LYS A 419 9.52 46.39 -38.03
CA LYS A 419 10.18 47.67 -38.27
C LYS A 419 10.30 47.97 -39.78
N ASN A 420 10.40 46.91 -40.58
CA ASN A 420 10.29 46.91 -42.04
C ASN A 420 8.86 46.49 -42.43
#